data_AF-A0A542JFL7-F1
#
_entry.id   AF-A0A542JFL7-F1
#
_cell.length_a   1.000
_cell.length_b   1.000
_cell.length_c   1.000
_cell.angle_alpha   90.00
_cell.angle_beta   90.00
_cell.angle_gamma   90.00
#
_symmetry.space_group_name_H-M   'P 1'
#
loop_
_entity.id
_entity.type
_entity.pdbx_description
1 polymer ?
#
loop_
_entity_poly.entity_id
_entity_poly.type
_entity_poly.pdbx_seq_one_letter_code
_entity_poly.pdbx_strand_id
1 'polypeptide(L)'
;MGQDVNFPEPGIEQAATSVLLDLVSSFVTTHVSWKPLFIGAVITGEDRMRLYFRSPERDRTYGADVLITNTGPGLLGALVSPAFLANEHMHQPSDDPHCDVIVDLTDY
;
A
#
# COMPACT_ATOMS: atom_id res chain seq x y z
N MET A 1 -11.67 -26.04 19.66
CA MET A 1 -12.51 -25.35 18.68
C MET A 1 -11.57 -24.78 17.63
N GLY A 2 -11.47 -25.43 16.48
CA GLY A 2 -10.61 -24.96 15.39
C GLY A 2 -11.28 -23.76 14.73
N GLN A 3 -10.56 -22.66 14.58
CA GLN A 3 -11.01 -21.56 13.74
C GLN A 3 -10.95 -22.07 12.30
N ASP A 4 -12.10 -22.10 11.62
CA ASP A 4 -12.14 -22.22 10.17
C ASP A 4 -11.42 -21.00 9.61
N VAL A 5 -10.17 -21.21 9.21
CA VAL A 5 -9.39 -20.23 8.47
C VAL A 5 -10.05 -20.18 7.10
N ASN A 6 -10.82 -19.12 6.85
CA ASN A 6 -11.48 -18.91 5.57
C ASN A 6 -10.39 -18.63 4.53
N PHE A 7 -9.90 -19.69 3.88
CA PHE A 7 -8.96 -19.54 2.78
C PHE A 7 -9.70 -18.90 1.61
N PRO A 8 -9.23 -17.77 1.07
CA PRO A 8 -9.83 -17.17 -0.10
C PRO A 8 -9.88 -18.19 -1.25
N GLU A 9 -10.90 -18.09 -2.10
CA GLU A 9 -10.98 -18.98 -3.26
C GLU A 9 -9.70 -18.86 -4.11
N PRO A 10 -9.14 -19.98 -4.63
CA PRO A 10 -7.82 -19.99 -5.28
C PRO A 10 -7.64 -18.97 -6.42
N GLY A 11 -8.73 -18.61 -7.11
CA GLY A 11 -8.73 -17.62 -8.18
C GLY A 11 -8.53 -16.19 -7.70
N ILE A 12 -8.99 -15.86 -6.49
CA ILE A 12 -8.88 -14.52 -5.89
C ILE A 12 -7.44 -14.28 -5.43
N GLU A 13 -6.82 -15.25 -4.75
CA GLU A 13 -5.42 -15.13 -4.31
C GLU A 13 -4.46 -14.97 -5.49
N GLN A 14 -4.68 -15.73 -6.57
CA GLN A 14 -3.84 -15.66 -7.76
C GLN A 14 -3.98 -14.31 -8.47
N ALA A 15 -5.20 -13.78 -8.58
CA ALA A 15 -5.44 -12.46 -9.16
C ALA A 15 -4.81 -11.35 -8.30
N ALA A 16 -5.03 -11.38 -6.98
CA ALA A 16 -4.44 -10.41 -6.05
C ALA A 16 -2.90 -10.45 -6.07
N THR A 17 -2.32 -11.65 -6.14
CA THR A 17 -0.86 -11.84 -6.25
C THR A 17 -0.31 -11.25 -7.55
N SER A 18 -1.00 -11.47 -8.68
CA SER A 18 -0.59 -10.88 -9.97
C SER A 18 -0.63 -9.35 -9.93
N VAL A 19 -1.70 -8.77 -9.38
CA VAL A 19 -1.82 -7.32 -9.22
C VAL A 19 -0.69 -6.80 -8.33
N LEU A 20 -0.46 -7.42 -7.17
CA LEU A 20 0.64 -7.09 -6.26
C LEU A 20 2.00 -7.09 -6.96
N LEU A 21 2.29 -8.11 -7.77
CA LEU A 21 3.54 -8.21 -8.53
C LEU A 21 3.69 -7.06 -9.54
N ASP A 22 2.61 -6.70 -10.24
CA ASP A 22 2.62 -5.58 -11.18
C ASP A 22 2.85 -4.24 -10.47
N LEU A 23 2.22 -4.06 -9.30
CA LEU A 23 2.42 -2.89 -8.45
C LEU A 23 3.86 -2.76 -7.96
N VAL A 24 4.40 -3.84 -7.40
CA VAL A 24 5.80 -3.90 -6.93
C VAL A 24 6.75 -3.59 -8.09
N SER A 25 6.51 -4.20 -9.26
CA SER A 25 7.33 -3.97 -10.45
C SER A 25 7.31 -2.50 -10.87
N SER A 26 6.14 -1.86 -10.84
CA SER A 26 6.00 -0.43 -11.14
C SER A 26 6.80 0.45 -10.18
N PHE A 27 6.74 0.19 -8.88
CA PHE A 27 7.47 0.98 -7.88
C PHE A 27 8.98 0.76 -7.93
N VAL A 28 9.43 -0.49 -8.10
CA VAL A 28 10.86 -0.84 -8.11
C VAL A 28 11.54 -0.30 -9.37
N THR A 29 10.92 -0.45 -10.54
CA THR A 29 11.53 -0.02 -11.82
C THR A 29 11.58 1.50 -11.97
N THR A 30 10.73 2.23 -11.26
CA THR A 30 10.65 3.70 -11.35
C THR A 30 11.25 4.43 -10.13
N HIS A 31 11.91 3.69 -9.24
CA HIS A 31 12.49 4.24 -8.02
C HIS A 31 13.69 5.15 -8.30
N VAL A 32 13.70 6.31 -7.63
CA VAL A 32 14.80 7.25 -7.58
C VAL A 32 14.91 7.79 -6.15
N SER A 33 16.10 8.22 -5.73
CA SER A 33 16.41 8.52 -4.32
C SER A 33 15.51 9.58 -3.68
N TRP A 34 14.98 10.52 -4.46
CA TRP A 34 14.10 11.59 -3.97
C TRP A 34 12.62 11.18 -3.85
N LYS A 35 12.26 9.97 -4.28
CA LYS A 35 10.89 9.43 -4.13
C LYS A 35 10.74 8.58 -2.88
N PRO A 36 9.52 8.44 -2.35
CA PRO A 36 9.21 7.43 -1.35
C PRO A 36 9.63 6.04 -1.86
N LEU A 37 10.22 5.25 -0.97
CA LEU A 37 10.63 3.88 -1.26
C LEU A 37 9.51 2.94 -0.86
N PHE A 38 8.98 2.17 -1.82
CA PHE A 38 8.09 1.06 -1.51
C PHE A 38 8.87 -0.03 -0.76
N ILE A 39 8.40 -0.43 0.42
CA ILE A 39 9.09 -1.40 1.30
C ILE A 39 8.28 -2.67 1.57
N GLY A 40 7.00 -2.72 1.18
CA GLY A 40 6.18 -3.91 1.36
C GLY A 40 4.69 -3.66 1.14
N ALA A 41 3.92 -4.75 1.15
CA ALA A 41 2.47 -4.71 1.09
C ALA A 41 1.88 -5.83 1.95
N VAL A 42 0.70 -5.60 2.53
CA VAL A 42 -0.07 -6.60 3.28
C VAL A 42 -1.53 -6.55 2.83
N ILE A 43 -2.11 -7.69 2.50
CA ILE A 43 -3.55 -7.82 2.25
C ILE A 43 -4.25 -7.81 3.62
N THR A 44 -5.15 -6.86 3.83
CA THR A 44 -5.85 -6.64 5.11
C THR A 44 -7.34 -7.05 5.05
N GLY A 45 -7.85 -7.37 3.85
CA GLY A 45 -9.20 -7.88 3.63
C GLY A 45 -9.38 -8.35 2.18
N GLU A 46 -10.59 -8.78 1.81
CA GLU A 46 -10.86 -9.35 0.48
C GLU A 46 -10.49 -8.43 -0.69
N ASP A 47 -10.69 -7.12 -0.53
CA ASP A 47 -10.32 -6.11 -1.54
C ASP A 47 -9.51 -4.97 -0.92
N ARG A 48 -8.89 -5.20 0.25
CA ARG A 48 -8.14 -4.16 0.98
C ARG A 48 -6.69 -4.56 1.13
N MET A 49 -5.82 -3.60 0.90
CA MET A 49 -4.39 -3.77 1.03
C MET A 49 -3.75 -2.52 1.62
N ARG A 50 -2.75 -2.74 2.48
CA ARG A 50 -1.86 -1.69 2.97
C ARG A 50 -0.55 -1.76 2.20
N LEU A 51 -0.17 -0.65 1.57
CA LEU A 51 1.13 -0.45 0.93
C LEU A 51 2.04 0.36 1.86
N TYR A 52 3.27 -0.10 2.05
CA TYR A 52 4.22 0.57 2.93
C TYR A 52 5.25 1.35 2.13
N PHE A 53 5.41 2.62 2.47
CA PHE A 53 6.37 3.52 1.86
C PHE A 53 7.23 4.18 2.92
N ARG A 54 8.54 4.23 2.68
CA ARG A 54 9.47 5.00 3.50
C ARG A 54 9.71 6.36 2.85
N SER A 55 9.68 7.44 3.64
CA SER A 55 9.97 8.82 3.19
C SER A 55 11.31 8.88 2.43
N PRO A 56 11.49 9.83 1.51
CA PRO A 56 12.79 10.05 0.87
C PRO A 56 13.94 10.20 1.88
N GLU A 57 13.69 10.90 2.99
CA GLU A 57 14.62 11.16 4.10
C GLU A 57 14.87 9.94 4.99
N ARG A 58 14.07 8.88 4.82
CA ARG A 58 14.13 7.59 5.54
C ARG A 58 13.83 7.68 7.04
N ASP A 59 13.22 8.75 7.48
CA ASP A 59 12.85 9.03 8.88
C ASP A 59 11.40 8.66 9.22
N ARG A 60 10.54 8.47 8.21
CA ARG A 60 9.11 8.20 8.39
C ARG A 60 8.64 7.09 7.45
N THR A 61 7.69 6.29 7.93
CA THR A 61 7.04 5.22 7.20
C THR A 61 5.54 5.47 7.13
N TYR A 62 5.00 5.45 5.92
CA TYR A 62 3.60 5.64 5.59
C TYR A 62 2.97 4.28 5.26
N GLY A 63 1.84 3.97 5.90
CA GLY A 63 0.93 2.91 5.43
C GLY A 63 -0.17 3.55 4.58
N ALA A 64 -0.27 3.17 3.31
CA ALA A 64 -1.34 3.63 2.42
C ALA A 64 -2.36 2.50 2.24
N ASP A 65 -3.57 2.71 2.75
CA ASP A 65 -4.67 1.77 2.61
C ASP A 65 -5.39 2.02 1.29
N VAL A 66 -5.46 1.00 0.45
CA VAL A 66 -6.03 1.07 -0.90
C VAL A 66 -6.99 -0.09 -1.12
N LEU A 67 -7.94 0.09 -2.05
CA LEU A 67 -8.69 -1.03 -2.61
C LEU A 67 -7.90 -1.67 -3.75
N ILE A 68 -7.77 -3.00 -3.75
CA ILE A 68 -6.98 -3.72 -4.76
C ILE A 68 -7.57 -3.47 -6.15
N THR A 69 -8.90 -3.54 -6.26
CA THR A 69 -9.65 -3.29 -7.50
C THR A 69 -9.53 -1.86 -8.04
N ASN A 70 -9.33 -0.86 -7.17
CA ASN A 70 -9.24 0.55 -7.56
C ASN A 70 -7.80 1.07 -7.67
N THR A 71 -6.78 0.22 -7.46
CA THR A 71 -5.38 0.64 -7.53
C THR A 71 -4.91 0.76 -8.99
N GLY A 72 -5.33 1.85 -9.65
CA GLY A 72 -4.96 2.18 -11.02
C GLY A 72 -3.69 3.04 -11.14
N PRO A 73 -3.19 3.28 -12.38
CA PRO A 73 -1.97 4.05 -12.62
C PRO A 73 -1.94 5.46 -11.99
N GLY A 74 -3.11 6.11 -11.88
CA GLY A 74 -3.22 7.42 -11.25
C GLY A 74 -2.88 7.39 -9.76
N LEU A 75 -3.45 6.45 -9.01
CA LEU A 75 -3.16 6.27 -7.60
C LEU A 75 -1.70 5.88 -7.37
N LEU A 76 -1.16 4.98 -8.21
CA LEU A 76 0.24 4.58 -8.14
C LEU A 76 1.20 5.75 -8.40
N GLY A 77 0.87 6.61 -9.38
CA GLY A 77 1.61 7.83 -9.63
C GLY A 77 1.57 8.81 -8.45
N ALA A 78 0.45 8.88 -7.74
CA ALA A 78 0.31 9.71 -6.55
C ALA A 78 1.15 9.16 -5.38
N LEU A 79 1.15 7.85 -5.15
CA LEU A 79 1.89 7.22 -4.06
C LEU A 79 3.41 7.38 -4.16
N VAL A 80 3.95 7.53 -5.37
CA VAL A 80 5.39 7.83 -5.57
C VAL A 80 5.73 9.32 -5.49
N SER A 81 4.76 10.19 -5.24
CA SER A 81 4.97 11.62 -5.02
C SER A 81 5.30 11.90 -3.55
N PRO A 82 6.46 12.51 -3.24
CA PRO A 82 6.79 12.90 -1.87
C PRO A 82 5.72 13.77 -1.21
N ALA A 83 5.17 14.73 -1.97
CA ALA A 83 4.20 15.69 -1.46
C ALA A 83 2.84 15.04 -1.14
N PHE A 84 2.48 13.97 -1.85
CA PHE A 84 1.19 13.31 -1.65
C PHE A 84 1.19 12.56 -0.31
N LEU A 85 2.18 11.69 -0.08
CA LEU A 85 2.28 10.95 1.18
C LEU A 85 2.59 11.85 2.37
N ALA A 86 3.30 12.98 2.17
CA ALA A 86 3.57 13.94 3.24
C ALA A 86 2.38 14.86 3.59
N ASN A 87 1.25 14.79 2.85
CA ASN A 87 0.11 15.66 3.10
C ASN A 87 -0.60 15.29 4.41
N GLU A 88 -0.33 16.08 5.46
CA GLU A 88 -0.83 15.85 6.82
C GLU A 88 -2.36 15.83 6.92
N HIS A 89 -3.09 16.48 6.01
CA HIS A 89 -4.55 16.46 6.00
C HIS A 89 -5.14 15.07 5.68
N MET A 90 -4.35 14.19 5.05
CA MET A 90 -4.76 12.82 4.76
C MET A 90 -4.26 11.83 5.81
N HIS A 91 -3.50 12.30 6.81
CA HIS A 91 -2.91 11.42 7.81
C HIS A 91 -3.93 11.05 8.88
N GLN A 92 -3.99 9.76 9.16
CA GLN A 92 -4.70 9.19 10.28
C GLN A 92 -3.68 8.63 11.28
N PRO A 93 -4.03 8.59 12.58
CA PRO A 93 -3.23 7.87 13.57
C PRO A 93 -2.99 6.43 13.14
N SER A 94 -1.74 5.96 13.25
CA SER A 94 -1.41 4.56 13.00
C SER A 94 -1.64 3.72 14.25
N ASP A 95 -2.33 2.60 14.07
CA ASP A 95 -2.42 1.50 15.04
C ASP A 95 -1.45 0.35 14.69
N ASP A 96 -0.69 0.49 13.62
CA ASP A 96 0.21 -0.51 13.06
C ASP A 96 1.67 -0.22 13.44
N PRO A 97 2.36 -1.15 14.11
CA PRO A 97 3.72 -0.93 14.58
C PRO A 97 4.75 -0.77 13.46
N HIS A 98 4.38 -1.06 12.21
CA HIS A 98 5.27 -0.97 11.05
C HIS A 98 5.21 0.40 10.33
N CYS A 99 4.29 1.29 10.70
CA CYS A 99 4.22 2.62 10.10
C CYS A 99 3.87 3.72 11.11
N ASP A 100 4.39 4.91 10.85
CA ASP A 100 4.22 6.07 11.72
C ASP A 100 2.85 6.72 11.53
N VAL A 101 2.32 6.65 10.30
CA VAL A 101 1.00 7.19 9.94
C VAL A 101 0.32 6.38 8.86
N ILE A 102 -1.01 6.43 8.88
CA ILE A 102 -1.87 5.85 7.86
C ILE A 102 -2.40 6.94 6.93
N VAL A 103 -2.47 6.61 5.64
CA VAL A 103 -3.13 7.40 4.60
C VAL A 103 -4.24 6.51 4.04
N ASP A 104 -5.49 6.82 4.38
CA ASP A 104 -6.64 6.06 3.88
C ASP A 104 -7.03 6.58 2.49
N LEU A 105 -6.86 5.73 1.49
CA LEU A 105 -7.17 5.99 0.08
C LEU A 105 -8.25 5.03 -0.42
N THR A 106 -9.02 4.42 0.49
CA THR A 106 -10.09 3.48 0.10
C THR A 106 -11.29 4.16 -0.54
N ASP A 107 -11.42 5.49 -0.37
CA ASP A 107 -12.44 6.33 -1.00
C ASP A 107 -11.98 7.03 -2.30
N TYR A 108 -10.79 6.69 -2.82
CA TYR A 108 -10.17 7.34 -3.99
C TYR A 108 -10.76 6.87 -5.34
#